data_AF-A0A8J7EB93-F1
#
_entry.id   AF-A0A8J7EB93-F1
#
_cell.length_a   1.000
_cell.length_b   1.000
_cell.length_c   1.000
_cell.angle_alpha   90.00
_cell.angle_beta   90.00
_cell.angle_gamma   90.00
#
_symmetry.space_group_name_H-M   'P 1'
#
loop_
_entity.id
_entity.type
_entity.pdbx_description
1 polymer ?
#
loop_
_entity_poly.entity_id
_entity_poly.type
_entity_poly.pdbx_seq_one_letter_code
_entity_poly.pdbx_strand_id
1 'polypeptide(L)'
;MKIAHDASKHGYMNVMEILVAEEVEKQIKTMQPRMLKYLKRVEVETFALNRLPACYASSEKGWQHQYEKAKREQYNQIKSAVRQAFAAVQVDPIRSSEPLRRPEEDAASTALNALRDILKQPDLSWDGAINRLQTVLGLRVPTPTTAPASEGSHRTRYRDNHSVSTMTSADRADGGHSHYWRPGTYGSEVSWKKSHSSSGEEYDWNDPRYIK
;
A
#
# COMPACT_ATOMS: atom_id res chain seq x y z
N MET A 1 -34.03 13.72 -11.00
CA MET A 1 -32.91 14.62 -10.61
C MET A 1 -31.62 14.04 -11.18
N LYS A 2 -30.96 14.73 -12.10
CA LYS A 2 -29.61 14.36 -12.57
C LYS A 2 -28.61 15.02 -11.63
N ILE A 3 -28.07 14.26 -10.69
CA ILE A 3 -26.94 14.73 -9.89
C ILE A 3 -25.73 14.66 -10.81
N ALA A 4 -25.40 15.78 -11.44
CA ALA A 4 -24.11 15.94 -12.08
C ALA A 4 -23.07 15.96 -10.95
N HIS A 5 -22.47 14.81 -10.66
CA HIS A 5 -21.27 14.77 -9.84
C HIS A 5 -20.18 15.48 -10.64
N ASP A 6 -19.92 16.72 -10.24
CA ASP A 6 -18.78 17.49 -10.71
C ASP A 6 -17.53 16.60 -10.64
N ALA A 7 -16.79 16.56 -11.75
CA ALA A 7 -15.69 15.64 -12.01
C ALA A 7 -14.42 15.96 -11.19
N SER A 8 -14.58 16.51 -10.00
CA SER A 8 -13.60 16.36 -8.93
C SER A 8 -13.32 14.87 -8.82
N LYS A 9 -12.09 14.44 -9.09
CA LYS A 9 -11.68 13.03 -9.06
C LYS A 9 -11.96 12.47 -7.65
N HIS A 10 -13.13 11.89 -7.44
CA HIS A 10 -13.49 11.26 -6.18
C HIS A 10 -12.67 9.97 -6.08
N GLY A 11 -11.50 10.08 -5.45
CA GLY A 11 -10.61 8.96 -5.21
C GLY A 11 -11.09 8.12 -4.04
N TYR A 12 -11.04 6.82 -4.19
CA TYR A 12 -11.15 5.88 -3.09
C TYR A 12 -9.87 5.04 -3.05
N MET A 13 -9.44 4.66 -1.85
CA MET A 13 -8.28 3.79 -1.69
C MET A 13 -8.49 2.80 -0.56
N ASN A 14 -7.91 1.61 -0.70
CA ASN A 14 -7.86 0.65 0.39
C ASN A 14 -6.65 0.94 1.27
N VAL A 15 -6.91 1.30 2.53
CA VAL A 15 -5.86 1.63 3.52
C VAL A 15 -4.95 0.44 3.80
N MET A 16 -5.45 -0.79 3.61
CA MET A 16 -4.65 -2.00 3.80
C MET A 16 -3.49 -2.10 2.82
N GLU A 17 -3.57 -1.49 1.63
CA GLU A 17 -2.48 -1.50 0.66
C GLU A 17 -1.21 -0.86 1.24
N ILE A 18 -1.37 0.25 1.97
CA ILE A 18 -0.25 0.95 2.63
C ILE A 18 0.32 0.08 3.75
N LEU A 19 -0.54 -0.40 4.65
CA LEU A 19 -0.11 -1.16 5.83
C LEU A 19 0.57 -2.48 5.45
N VAL A 20 0.07 -3.16 4.42
CA VAL A 20 0.69 -4.37 3.88
C VAL A 20 2.03 -4.05 3.24
N ALA A 21 2.12 -2.98 2.43
CA ALA A 21 3.38 -2.57 1.82
C ALA A 21 4.46 -2.25 2.87
N GLU A 22 4.11 -1.53 3.94
CA GLU A 22 5.01 -1.25 5.06
C GLU A 22 5.50 -2.53 5.76
N GLU A 23 4.60 -3.48 6.02
CA GLU A 23 4.95 -4.73 6.70
C GLU A 23 5.79 -5.65 5.82
N VAL A 24 5.51 -5.71 4.51
CA VAL A 24 6.33 -6.43 3.53
C VAL A 24 7.75 -5.86 3.52
N GLU A 25 7.89 -4.53 3.50
CA GLU A 25 9.21 -3.89 3.54
C GLU A 25 9.96 -4.20 4.85
N LYS A 26 9.27 -4.17 6.00
CA LYS A 26 9.85 -4.54 7.31
C LYS A 26 10.37 -5.98 7.31
N GLN A 27 9.58 -6.92 6.80
CA GLN A 27 9.98 -8.33 6.77
C GLN A 27 11.11 -8.59 5.77
N ILE A 28 11.10 -7.93 4.59
CA ILE A 28 12.19 -7.99 3.61
C ILE A 28 13.52 -7.58 4.24
N LYS A 29 13.54 -6.49 5.03
CA LYS A 29 14.76 -6.01 5.72
C LYS A 29 15.35 -7.05 6.68
N THR A 30 14.51 -7.93 7.23
CA THR A 30 14.95 -8.99 8.16
C THR A 30 15.28 -10.32 7.48
N MET A 31 15.00 -10.46 6.18
CA MET A 31 15.20 -11.71 5.44
C MET A 31 16.62 -11.87 4.91
N GLN A 32 17.02 -13.13 4.67
CA GLN A 32 18.32 -13.46 4.09
C GLN A 32 18.38 -13.02 2.62
N PRO A 33 19.49 -12.40 2.15
CA PRO A 33 19.61 -11.89 0.79
C PRO A 33 19.37 -12.92 -0.32
N ARG A 34 19.69 -14.20 -0.06
CA ARG A 34 19.48 -15.30 -1.02
C ARG A 34 18.01 -15.49 -1.39
N MET A 35 17.10 -15.23 -0.46
CA MET A 35 15.65 -15.41 -0.64
C MET A 35 15.03 -14.25 -1.44
N LEU A 36 15.67 -13.07 -1.40
CA LEU A 36 15.16 -11.87 -2.07
C LEU A 36 15.34 -11.91 -3.59
N LYS A 37 16.27 -12.71 -4.12
CA LYS A 37 16.61 -12.75 -5.55
C LYS A 37 15.44 -13.15 -6.45
N TYR A 38 14.55 -14.02 -5.96
CA TYR A 38 13.44 -14.58 -6.74
C TYR A 38 12.07 -14.08 -6.26
N LEU A 39 12.06 -13.17 -5.29
CA LEU A 39 10.83 -12.71 -4.68
C LEU A 39 10.23 -11.54 -5.48
N LYS A 40 9.01 -11.74 -5.99
CA LYS A 40 8.23 -10.66 -6.59
C LYS A 40 7.39 -9.97 -5.51
N ARG A 41 7.78 -8.76 -5.12
CA ARG A 41 7.10 -7.96 -4.08
C ARG A 41 5.60 -7.81 -4.35
N VAL A 42 5.22 -7.49 -5.59
CA VAL A 42 3.82 -7.29 -5.99
C VAL A 42 2.98 -8.54 -5.75
N GLU A 43 3.53 -9.74 -5.95
CA GLU A 43 2.81 -11.00 -5.69
C GLU A 43 2.60 -11.23 -4.19
N VAL A 44 3.58 -10.89 -3.36
CA VAL A 44 3.46 -10.98 -1.90
C VAL A 44 2.38 -10.03 -1.39
N GLU A 45 2.40 -8.77 -1.85
CA GLU A 45 1.41 -7.76 -1.45
C GLU A 45 0.00 -8.17 -1.88
N THR A 46 -0.20 -8.55 -3.14
CA THR A 46 -1.51 -8.97 -3.66
C THR A 46 -2.02 -10.24 -2.98
N PHE A 47 -1.15 -11.22 -2.72
CA PHE A 47 -1.53 -12.43 -2.01
C PHE A 47 -1.95 -12.15 -0.56
N ALA A 48 -1.25 -11.25 0.13
CA ALA A 48 -1.62 -10.84 1.49
C ALA A 48 -2.95 -10.07 1.50
N LEU A 49 -3.11 -9.11 0.58
CA LEU A 49 -4.33 -8.28 0.48
C LEU A 49 -5.59 -9.12 0.23
N ASN A 50 -5.49 -10.16 -0.59
CA ASN A 50 -6.61 -11.07 -0.87
C ASN A 50 -7.10 -11.89 0.36
N ARG A 51 -6.39 -11.81 1.49
CA ARG A 51 -6.71 -12.53 2.74
C ARG A 51 -7.05 -11.61 3.91
N LEU A 52 -7.02 -10.31 3.68
CA LEU A 52 -7.28 -9.30 4.69
C LEU A 52 -8.63 -8.63 4.41
N PRO A 53 -9.36 -8.21 5.45
CA PRO A 53 -10.56 -7.41 5.25
C PRO A 53 -10.19 -6.09 4.55
N ALA A 54 -10.97 -5.69 3.55
CA ALA A 54 -10.74 -4.42 2.86
C ALA A 54 -11.16 -3.23 3.72
N CYS A 55 -10.33 -2.18 3.76
CA CYS A 55 -10.59 -0.95 4.52
C CYS A 55 -10.57 0.25 3.57
N TYR A 56 -11.68 0.47 2.85
CA TYR A 56 -11.77 1.58 1.92
C TYR A 56 -12.06 2.91 2.61
N ALA A 57 -11.46 3.98 2.08
CA ALA A 57 -11.74 5.35 2.45
C ALA A 57 -11.86 6.22 1.19
N SER A 58 -12.83 7.14 1.22
CA SER A 58 -13.10 8.15 0.18
C SER A 58 -12.87 9.59 0.67
N SER A 59 -12.48 9.76 1.94
CA SER A 59 -12.14 11.05 2.55
C SER A 59 -10.87 10.92 3.39
N GLU A 60 -10.14 12.02 3.55
CA GLU A 60 -8.91 12.05 4.34
C GLU A 60 -9.14 11.66 5.81
N LYS A 61 -10.23 12.18 6.42
CA LYS A 61 -10.61 11.81 7.79
C LYS A 61 -10.98 10.33 7.91
N GLY A 62 -11.71 9.80 6.92
CA GLY A 62 -12.03 8.37 6.85
C GLY A 62 -10.77 7.52 6.69
N TRP A 63 -9.80 7.98 5.90
CA TRP A 63 -8.52 7.32 5.70
C TRP A 63 -7.73 7.26 7.01
N GLN A 64 -7.59 8.38 7.73
CA GLN A 64 -6.89 8.42 9.03
C GLN A 64 -7.53 7.47 10.04
N HIS A 65 -8.86 7.50 10.17
CA HIS A 65 -9.58 6.63 11.10
C HIS A 65 -9.42 5.14 10.74
N GLN A 66 -9.55 4.79 9.46
CA GLN A 66 -9.34 3.41 9.01
C GLN A 66 -7.89 2.96 9.20
N TYR A 67 -6.92 3.85 9.00
CA TYR A 67 -5.51 3.57 9.21
C TYR A 67 -5.21 3.24 10.67
N GLU A 68 -5.65 4.11 11.60
CA GLU A 68 -5.44 3.89 13.03
C GLU A 68 -6.15 2.62 13.53
N LYS A 69 -7.40 2.42 13.08
CA LYS A 69 -8.17 1.23 13.41
C LYS A 69 -7.47 -0.05 12.93
N ALA A 70 -7.10 -0.12 11.66
CA ALA A 70 -6.43 -1.29 11.09
C ALA A 70 -5.06 -1.52 11.74
N LYS A 71 -4.31 -0.46 12.04
CA LYS A 71 -3.02 -0.55 12.74
C LYS A 71 -3.15 -1.08 14.17
N ARG A 72 -4.25 -0.80 14.88
CA ARG A 72 -4.47 -1.31 16.23
C ARG A 72 -5.05 -2.74 16.23
N GLU A 73 -6.07 -2.97 15.40
CA GLU A 73 -6.90 -4.18 15.49
C GLU A 73 -6.43 -5.29 14.54
N GLN A 74 -5.88 -4.93 13.37
CA GLN A 74 -5.55 -5.88 12.31
C GLN A 74 -4.04 -6.10 12.13
N TYR A 75 -3.18 -5.45 12.92
CA TYR A 75 -1.72 -5.57 12.79
C TYR A 75 -1.22 -7.01 12.83
N ASN A 76 -1.69 -7.82 13.78
CA ASN A 76 -1.31 -9.23 13.88
C ASN A 76 -1.79 -10.04 12.67
N GLN A 77 -2.97 -9.73 12.14
CA GLN A 77 -3.52 -10.38 10.95
C GLN A 77 -2.70 -10.02 9.71
N ILE A 78 -2.36 -8.73 9.54
CA ILE A 78 -1.48 -8.24 8.47
C ILE A 78 -0.14 -8.98 8.51
N LYS A 79 0.51 -9.01 9.68
CA LYS A 79 1.80 -9.68 9.86
C LYS A 79 1.74 -11.17 9.50
N SER A 80 0.68 -11.86 9.94
CA SER A 80 0.47 -13.29 9.64
C SER A 80 0.21 -13.52 8.15
N ALA A 81 -0.64 -12.70 7.52
CA ALA A 81 -0.97 -12.79 6.10
C ALA A 81 0.27 -12.56 5.23
N VAL A 82 1.07 -11.54 5.56
CA VAL A 82 2.34 -11.25 4.87
C VAL A 82 3.32 -12.42 5.01
N ARG A 83 3.47 -13.01 6.21
CA ARG A 83 4.33 -14.19 6.40
C ARG A 83 3.88 -15.38 5.56
N GLN A 84 2.56 -15.63 5.48
CA GLN A 84 2.01 -16.67 4.62
C GLN A 84 2.21 -16.36 3.14
N ALA A 85 2.15 -15.08 2.75
CA ALA A 85 2.42 -14.63 1.39
C ALA A 85 3.85 -14.93 0.97
N PHE A 86 4.84 -14.62 1.82
CA PHE A 86 6.23 -14.99 1.56
C PHE A 86 6.39 -16.50 1.40
N ALA A 87 5.78 -17.30 2.28
CA ALA A 87 5.86 -18.76 2.18
C ALA A 87 5.25 -19.27 0.87
N ALA A 88 4.10 -18.75 0.47
CA ALA A 88 3.42 -19.17 -0.75
C ALA A 88 4.18 -18.77 -2.04
N VAL A 89 4.73 -17.56 -2.08
CA VAL A 89 5.52 -17.09 -3.24
C VAL A 89 6.86 -17.84 -3.33
N GLN A 90 7.45 -18.23 -2.19
CA GLN A 90 8.69 -19.01 -2.17
C GLN A 90 8.53 -20.45 -2.64
N VAL A 91 7.33 -21.04 -2.53
CA VAL A 91 7.09 -22.43 -2.92
C VAL A 91 7.26 -22.63 -4.43
N ASP A 92 7.03 -21.61 -5.26
CA ASP A 92 7.18 -21.71 -6.72
C ASP A 92 7.93 -20.51 -7.34
N PRO A 93 9.27 -20.43 -7.15
CA PRO A 93 10.08 -19.32 -7.67
C PRO A 93 10.23 -19.30 -9.19
N ILE A 94 9.91 -20.41 -9.87
CA ILE A 94 10.08 -20.56 -11.33
C ILE A 94 8.79 -20.16 -12.07
N ARG A 95 7.69 -19.92 -11.36
CA ARG A 95 6.43 -19.49 -11.96
C ARG A 95 6.59 -18.19 -12.75
N SER A 96 6.43 -18.29 -14.06
CA SER A 96 6.25 -17.13 -14.94
C SER A 96 4.87 -16.52 -14.69
N SER A 97 4.82 -15.26 -14.26
CA SER A 97 3.59 -14.49 -14.15
C SER A 97 3.62 -13.37 -15.16
N GLU A 98 2.54 -13.23 -15.93
CA GLU A 98 2.35 -12.10 -16.84
C GLU A 98 1.74 -10.94 -16.04
N PRO A 99 2.41 -9.77 -15.93
CA PRO A 99 1.89 -8.63 -15.18
C PRO A 99 0.65 -8.02 -15.84
N LEU A 100 -0.27 -7.49 -15.03
CA LEU A 100 -1.41 -6.72 -15.52
C LEU A 100 -0.92 -5.38 -16.12
N ARG A 101 -1.44 -5.04 -17.31
CA ARG A 101 -1.18 -3.74 -17.96
C ARG A 101 -2.14 -2.69 -17.42
N ARG A 102 -1.63 -1.49 -17.13
CA ARG A 102 -2.44 -0.34 -16.72
C ARG A 102 -2.69 0.56 -17.95
N PRO A 103 -3.93 0.71 -18.44
CA PRO A 103 -4.23 1.46 -19.66
C PRO A 103 -3.76 2.92 -19.65
N GLU A 104 -3.72 3.55 -18.47
CA GLU A 104 -3.24 4.93 -18.30
C GLU A 104 -1.73 5.06 -18.54
N GLU A 105 -0.95 4.05 -18.16
CA GLU A 105 0.50 3.98 -18.44
C GLU A 105 0.73 3.71 -19.94
N ASP A 106 -0.17 3.00 -20.60
CA ASP A 106 -0.13 2.76 -22.04
C ASP A 106 -0.40 4.05 -22.83
N ALA A 107 -1.35 4.88 -22.41
CA ALA A 107 -1.62 6.18 -23.04
C ALA A 107 -0.44 7.16 -22.89
N ALA A 108 0.14 7.23 -21.68
CA ALA A 108 1.32 8.05 -21.43
C ALA A 108 2.53 7.58 -22.25
N SER A 109 2.83 6.28 -22.24
CA SER A 109 3.94 5.74 -23.02
C SER A 109 3.74 5.92 -24.53
N THR A 110 2.51 5.78 -25.03
CA THR A 110 2.15 6.07 -26.42
C THR A 110 2.39 7.55 -26.76
N ALA A 111 1.97 8.47 -25.89
CA ALA A 111 2.21 9.89 -26.08
C ALA A 111 3.71 10.24 -26.06
N LEU A 112 4.50 9.62 -25.17
CA LEU A 112 5.96 9.83 -25.14
C LEU A 112 6.62 9.30 -26.41
N ASN A 113 6.20 8.15 -26.93
CA ASN A 113 6.71 7.60 -28.18
C ASN A 113 6.38 8.52 -29.37
N ALA A 114 5.15 9.05 -29.44
CA ALA A 114 4.80 10.05 -30.45
C ALA A 114 5.68 11.31 -30.35
N LEU A 115 6.00 11.77 -29.13
CA LEU A 115 6.91 12.90 -28.92
C LEU A 115 8.35 12.59 -29.36
N ARG A 116 8.84 11.36 -29.15
CA ARG A 116 10.16 10.91 -29.63
C ARG A 116 10.26 10.98 -31.14
N ASP A 117 9.20 10.58 -31.84
CA ASP A 117 9.14 10.60 -33.30
C ASP A 117 9.12 12.05 -33.83
N ILE A 118 8.29 12.91 -33.23
CA ILE A 118 8.18 14.33 -33.62
C ILE A 118 9.50 15.08 -33.38
N LEU A 119 10.11 14.87 -32.22
CA LEU A 119 11.35 15.55 -31.81
C LEU A 119 12.61 14.87 -32.36
N LYS A 120 12.47 13.73 -33.05
CA LYS A 120 13.56 12.90 -33.60
C LYS A 120 14.62 12.54 -32.55
N GLN A 121 14.17 12.26 -31.32
CA GLN A 121 15.03 11.89 -30.20
C GLN A 121 14.56 10.55 -29.62
N PRO A 122 15.23 9.42 -29.94
CA PRO A 122 14.78 8.10 -29.50
C PRO A 122 14.92 7.89 -27.99
N ASP A 123 15.89 8.53 -27.35
CA ASP A 123 16.19 8.39 -25.92
C ASP A 123 15.49 9.44 -25.04
N LEU A 124 14.41 10.06 -25.55
CA LEU A 124 13.71 11.13 -24.84
C LEU A 124 13.01 10.59 -23.58
N SER A 125 13.38 11.14 -22.42
CA SER A 125 12.64 11.00 -21.16
C SER A 125 11.56 12.08 -21.04
N TRP A 126 10.60 11.92 -20.12
CA TRP A 126 9.57 12.95 -19.87
C TRP A 126 10.15 14.30 -19.46
N ASP A 127 11.17 14.32 -18.61
CA ASP A 127 11.85 15.56 -18.22
C ASP A 127 12.56 16.20 -19.43
N GLY A 128 13.18 15.38 -20.27
CA GLY A 128 13.78 15.82 -21.53
C GLY A 128 12.73 16.41 -22.49
N ALA A 129 11.57 15.76 -22.61
CA ALA A 129 10.47 16.23 -23.45
C ALA A 129 9.95 17.59 -22.97
N ILE A 130 9.76 17.76 -21.67
CA ILE A 130 9.30 19.03 -21.07
C ILE A 130 10.33 20.15 -21.34
N ASN A 131 11.61 19.91 -21.08
CA ASN A 131 12.67 20.91 -21.31
C ASN A 131 12.78 21.31 -22.80
N ARG A 132 12.63 20.33 -23.71
CA ARG A 132 12.62 20.60 -25.15
C ARG A 132 11.40 21.40 -25.58
N LEU A 133 10.21 21.04 -25.10
CA LEU A 133 8.99 21.78 -25.37
C LEU A 133 9.06 23.20 -24.82
N GLN A 134 9.60 23.40 -23.61
CA GLN A 134 9.86 24.74 -23.06
C GLN A 134 10.82 25.55 -23.93
N THR A 135 11.86 24.91 -24.46
CA THR A 135 12.82 25.55 -25.38
C THR A 135 12.14 25.95 -26.70
N VAL A 136 11.31 25.07 -27.27
CA VAL A 136 10.56 25.32 -28.51
C VAL A 136 9.49 26.41 -28.32
N LEU A 137 8.84 26.44 -27.16
CA LEU A 137 7.82 27.43 -26.80
C LEU A 137 8.41 28.75 -26.26
N GLY A 138 9.75 28.86 -26.16
CA GLY A 138 10.43 30.07 -25.68
C GLY A 138 10.21 30.40 -24.19
N LEU A 139 9.68 29.45 -23.41
CA LEU A 139 9.46 29.60 -21.97
C LEU A 139 10.79 29.36 -21.24
N ARG A 140 11.60 30.41 -21.12
CA ARG A 140 12.86 30.39 -20.35
C ARG A 140 12.57 30.11 -18.87
N VAL A 141 12.98 28.93 -18.38
CA VAL A 141 13.18 28.71 -16.94
C VAL A 141 14.52 29.36 -16.55
N PRO A 142 14.56 30.27 -15.56
CA PRO A 142 15.82 30.80 -15.06
C PRO A 142 16.55 29.70 -14.27
N THR A 143 17.71 29.30 -14.77
CA THR A 143 18.68 28.51 -14.00
C THR A 143 19.18 29.34 -12.81
N PRO A 144 19.28 28.79 -11.58
CA PRO A 144 19.95 29.49 -10.50
C PRO A 144 21.43 29.65 -10.85
N THR A 145 21.82 30.91 -11.08
CA THR A 145 23.21 31.32 -11.28
C THR A 145 24.04 30.90 -10.08
N THR A 146 24.95 29.96 -10.31
CA THR A 146 26.13 29.72 -9.48
C THR A 146 26.92 31.02 -9.39
N ALA A 147 26.97 31.60 -8.19
CA ALA A 147 27.97 32.59 -7.81
C ALA A 147 28.96 31.95 -6.81
N PRO A 148 30.24 32.33 -6.86
CA PRO A 148 31.35 31.55 -6.33
C PRO A 148 31.56 31.71 -4.82
N ALA A 149 32.34 30.76 -4.30
CA ALA A 149 32.83 30.67 -2.94
C ALA A 149 33.45 31.96 -2.40
N SER A 150 33.12 32.28 -1.14
CA SER A 150 34.02 33.02 -0.25
C SER A 150 34.15 32.24 1.06
N GLU A 151 35.40 31.88 1.35
CA GLU A 151 35.86 31.31 2.60
C GLU A 151 35.69 32.32 3.74
N GLY A 152 35.31 31.82 4.92
CA GLY A 152 35.15 32.60 6.13
C GLY A 152 35.10 31.69 7.34
N SER A 153 36.27 31.13 7.67
CA SER A 153 36.61 30.40 8.90
C SER A 153 36.02 31.05 10.16
N HIS A 154 35.52 30.27 11.12
CA HIS A 154 35.88 30.37 12.54
C HIS A 154 35.33 29.19 13.36
N ARG A 155 36.24 28.55 14.10
CA ARG A 155 36.08 27.49 15.12
C ARG A 155 35.32 27.97 16.37
N THR A 156 34.60 27.04 17.02
CA THR A 156 34.72 26.64 18.46
C THR A 156 33.78 25.46 18.72
N ARG A 157 34.24 24.22 19.00
CA ARG A 157 34.68 23.59 20.27
C ARG A 157 33.62 23.51 21.41
N TYR A 158 33.42 22.26 21.87
CA TYR A 158 32.78 21.76 23.10
C TYR A 158 31.23 21.87 23.17
N ARG A 159 30.44 20.88 23.61
CA ARG A 159 30.59 20.04 24.82
C ARG A 159 29.64 18.82 24.82
N ASP A 160 30.10 17.72 25.42
CA ASP A 160 29.35 16.49 25.79
C ASP A 160 28.13 16.72 26.70
N ASN A 161 27.12 15.83 26.60
CA ASN A 161 26.58 14.97 27.69
C ASN A 161 25.10 14.59 27.47
N HIS A 162 24.79 13.30 27.26
CA HIS A 162 24.32 12.37 28.29
C HIS A 162 23.66 11.11 27.71
N SER A 163 23.89 10.03 28.45
CA SER A 163 23.56 8.62 28.27
C SER A 163 22.20 8.21 28.89
N VAL A 164 21.52 7.26 28.21
CA VAL A 164 20.92 5.99 28.70
C VAL A 164 19.95 5.97 29.91
N SER A 165 18.77 5.36 29.70
CA SER A 165 18.17 4.20 30.43
C SER A 165 16.78 3.90 29.83
N THR A 166 16.38 2.74 29.28
CA THR A 166 16.30 1.32 29.71
C THR A 166 15.17 1.02 30.73
N MET A 167 14.18 0.20 30.32
CA MET A 167 13.44 -0.89 31.03
C MET A 167 12.03 -1.12 30.39
N THR A 168 11.73 -2.23 29.67
CA THR A 168 11.29 -3.62 30.05
C THR A 168 9.92 -3.70 30.75
N SER A 169 8.86 -4.22 30.10
CA SER A 169 8.31 -5.62 30.13
C SER A 169 7.69 -6.00 31.50
N ALA A 170 6.54 -6.67 31.70
CA ALA A 170 5.50 -7.34 30.90
C ALA A 170 4.34 -7.78 31.86
N ASP A 171 3.13 -8.05 31.34
CA ASP A 171 2.15 -9.13 31.72
C ASP A 171 0.84 -8.90 30.93
N ARG A 172 0.26 -9.75 30.07
CA ARG A 172 -0.14 -11.18 29.97
C ARG A 172 -1.48 -11.57 30.61
N ALA A 173 -2.42 -11.98 29.73
CA ALA A 173 -3.37 -13.12 29.77
C ALA A 173 -4.68 -12.73 29.03
N ASP A 174 -5.53 -13.58 28.46
CA ASP A 174 -5.54 -14.89 27.78
C ASP A 174 -7.00 -15.06 27.28
N GLY A 175 -7.28 -15.90 26.28
CA GLY A 175 -8.67 -16.25 25.91
C GLY A 175 -8.87 -16.64 24.44
N GLY A 176 -8.85 -17.95 24.16
CA GLY A 176 -9.01 -18.52 22.83
C GLY A 176 -10.42 -18.97 22.46
N HIS A 177 -10.70 -18.98 21.16
CA HIS A 177 -11.61 -19.91 20.47
C HIS A 177 -11.15 -20.06 19.01
N SER A 178 -10.64 -21.23 18.63
CA SER A 178 -10.24 -21.54 17.26
C SER A 178 -11.34 -22.31 16.54
N HIS A 179 -12.00 -21.67 15.58
CA HIS A 179 -12.82 -22.38 14.59
C HIS A 179 -11.90 -22.94 13.50
N TYR A 180 -11.79 -24.27 13.46
CA TYR A 180 -10.98 -24.99 12.49
C TYR A 180 -11.57 -24.86 11.08
N TRP A 181 -10.92 -24.06 10.23
CA TRP A 181 -11.04 -24.18 8.77
C TRP A 181 -9.96 -25.13 8.25
N ARG A 182 -10.38 -26.21 7.58
CA ARG A 182 -9.48 -27.14 6.87
C ARG A 182 -9.38 -26.75 5.40
N PRO A 183 -8.18 -26.51 4.85
CA PRO A 183 -7.98 -26.34 3.40
C PRO A 183 -7.99 -27.71 2.70
N GLY A 184 -8.80 -27.91 1.65
CA GLY A 184 -8.72 -29.16 0.87
C GLY A 184 -9.82 -29.52 -0.13
N THR A 185 -10.97 -28.84 -0.19
CA THR A 185 -12.03 -29.20 -1.17
C THR A 185 -12.61 -27.95 -1.82
N TYR A 186 -11.96 -27.45 -2.86
CA TYR A 186 -12.57 -26.50 -3.78
C TYR A 186 -13.60 -27.29 -4.62
N GLY A 187 -14.89 -27.14 -4.34
CA GLY A 187 -15.96 -27.74 -5.15
C GLY A 187 -17.06 -28.54 -4.42
N SER A 188 -17.20 -28.49 -3.09
CA SER A 188 -18.38 -29.06 -2.41
C SER A 188 -19.42 -27.96 -2.11
N GLU A 189 -20.62 -28.09 -2.66
CA GLU A 189 -21.70 -27.09 -2.62
C GLU A 189 -22.42 -26.93 -1.26
N VAL A 190 -21.77 -27.23 -0.12
CA VAL A 190 -22.51 -27.45 1.14
C VAL A 190 -21.94 -26.71 2.37
N SER A 191 -21.46 -25.47 2.25
CA SER A 191 -21.02 -24.68 3.43
C SER A 191 -21.86 -23.45 3.76
N TRP A 192 -22.94 -23.16 3.02
CA TRP A 192 -23.83 -22.02 3.31
C TRP A 192 -25.21 -22.40 3.89
N LYS A 193 -25.44 -23.67 4.27
CA LYS A 193 -26.65 -24.01 5.01
C LYS A 193 -26.48 -23.66 6.49
N LYS A 194 -26.98 -22.46 6.81
CA LYS A 194 -27.20 -21.95 8.16
C LYS A 194 -28.11 -22.92 8.93
N SER A 195 -27.55 -23.58 9.94
CA SER A 195 -28.33 -24.29 10.96
C SER A 195 -29.01 -23.23 11.83
N HIS A 196 -30.26 -22.90 11.53
CA HIS A 196 -31.14 -22.25 12.50
C HIS A 196 -31.70 -23.34 13.43
N SER A 197 -31.05 -23.56 14.57
CA SER A 197 -31.75 -24.04 15.76
C SER A 197 -32.13 -22.82 16.60
N SER A 198 -33.43 -22.65 16.77
CA SER A 198 -34.13 -21.60 17.49
C SER A 198 -33.68 -21.41 18.94
N SER A 199 -33.33 -20.18 19.31
CA SER A 199 -33.71 -19.57 20.60
C SER A 199 -33.37 -18.08 20.63
N GLY A 200 -34.42 -17.24 20.65
CA GLY A 200 -34.42 -15.94 21.34
C GLY A 200 -33.84 -14.73 20.62
N GLU A 201 -34.73 -13.81 20.27
CA GLU A 201 -34.50 -12.38 19.95
C GLU A 201 -34.01 -12.06 18.53
N GLU A 202 -34.99 -11.98 17.64
CA GLU A 202 -34.88 -11.41 16.30
C GLU A 202 -34.75 -9.87 16.42
N TYR A 203 -33.62 -9.34 15.94
CA TYR A 203 -33.32 -7.91 15.97
C TYR A 203 -34.10 -7.20 14.87
N ASP A 204 -35.10 -6.40 15.24
CA ASP A 204 -35.93 -5.63 14.30
C ASP A 204 -35.31 -4.24 14.04
N TRP A 205 -34.92 -4.01 12.80
CA TRP A 205 -34.38 -2.74 12.32
C TRP A 205 -35.41 -1.59 12.32
N ASN A 206 -36.68 -1.88 12.56
CA ASN A 206 -37.75 -0.89 12.69
C ASN A 206 -38.14 -0.57 14.15
N ASP A 207 -37.33 -0.93 15.15
CA ASP A 207 -37.67 -0.60 16.56
C ASP A 207 -37.73 0.93 16.78
N PRO A 208 -38.90 1.48 17.16
CA PRO A 208 -39.11 2.92 17.33
C PRO A 208 -38.28 3.53 18.47
N ARG A 209 -37.60 2.73 19.30
CA ARG A 209 -36.64 3.23 20.31
C ARG A 209 -35.40 3.90 19.72
N TYR A 210 -35.08 3.62 18.46
CA TYR A 210 -33.89 4.15 17.78
C TYR A 210 -34.17 5.35 16.86
N ILE A 211 -35.42 5.80 16.79
CA ILE A 211 -35.79 6.98 16.01
C ILE A 211 -36.01 8.13 17.00
N LYS A 212 -35.04 9.06 17.06
CA LYS A 212 -35.15 10.35 17.75
C LYS A 212 -34.77 11.48 16.80
#